data_AF-A0A2E7Q289-F1
#
_entry.id   AF-A0A2E7Q289-F1
#
_cell.length_a   1.000
_cell.length_b   1.000
_cell.length_c   1.000
_cell.angle_alpha   90.00
_cell.angle_beta   90.00
_cell.angle_gamma   90.00
#
_symmetry.space_group_name_H-M   'P 1'
#
loop_
_entity.id
_entity.type
_entity.pdbx_description
1 polymer ?
#
loop_
_entity_poly.entity_id
_entity_poly.type
_entity_poly.pdbx_seq_one_letter_code
_entity_poly.pdbx_strand_id
1 'polypeptide(L)' 'MAKTITLTFDDAVRVWHMHWSGMYQHDIAACFAVNQGRISEILNAHRHTGSEAIARKSR' A
#
# COMPACT_ATOMS: atom_id res chain seq x y z
N MET A 1 -10.43 10.99 20.47
CA MET A 1 -10.22 11.17 19.01
C MET A 1 -9.60 9.90 18.46
N ALA A 2 -10.17 9.29 17.42
CA ALA A 2 -9.53 8.14 16.76
C ALA A 2 -8.30 8.64 15.98
N LYS A 3 -7.14 8.00 16.15
CA LYS A 3 -5.91 8.33 15.41
C LYS A 3 -6.06 7.82 13.98
N THR A 4 -6.18 8.72 13.02
CA THR A 4 -6.15 8.35 11.60
C THR A 4 -4.76 7.84 11.22
N ILE A 5 -4.66 6.54 10.93
CA ILE A 5 -3.42 5.94 10.42
C ILE A 5 -3.28 6.33 8.95
N THR A 6 -2.21 7.02 8.61
CA THR A 6 -1.91 7.46 7.25
C THR A 6 -0.71 6.68 6.74
N LEU A 7 -0.87 5.98 5.61
CA LEU A 7 0.23 5.29 4.95
C LEU A 7 1.26 6.30 4.44
N THR A 8 2.53 6.02 4.68
CA THR A 8 3.65 6.78 4.12
C THR A 8 3.97 6.32 2.69
N PHE A 9 4.89 7.02 2.03
CA PHE A 9 5.38 6.60 0.72
C PHE A 9 6.11 5.25 0.80
N ASP A 10 6.88 5.01 1.87
CA ASP A 10 7.57 3.73 2.09
C ASP A 10 6.58 2.59 2.31
N ASP A 11 5.51 2.83 3.07
CA ASP A 11 4.42 1.86 3.21
C ASP A 11 3.80 1.52 1.86
N ALA A 12 3.65 2.50 0.97
CA ALA A 12 3.14 2.26 -0.38
C ALA A 12 4.08 1.35 -1.20
N VAL A 13 5.40 1.52 -1.07
CA VAL A 13 6.38 0.60 -1.68
C VAL A 13 6.20 -0.82 -1.12
N ARG A 14 6.00 -0.97 0.19
CA ARG A 14 5.75 -2.26 0.84
C ARG A 14 4.42 -2.88 0.39
N VAL A 15 3.38 -2.09 0.18
CA VAL A 15 2.08 -2.54 -0.37
C VAL A 15 2.27 -3.20 -1.74
N TRP A 16 3.08 -2.61 -2.62
CA TRP A 16 3.39 -3.23 -3.93
C TRP A 16 4.08 -4.59 -3.80
N HIS A 17 5.08 -4.69 -2.91
CA HIS A 17 5.75 -5.97 -2.65
C HIS A 17 4.80 -7.05 -2.14
N MET A 18 3.93 -6.72 -1.18
CA MET A 18 2.91 -7.65 -0.65
C MET A 18 1.88 -8.04 -1.71
N HIS A 19 1.44 -7.08 -2.54
CA HIS A 19 0.51 -7.39 -3.62
C HIS A 19 1.13 -8.35 -4.65
N TRP A 20 2.38 -8.12 -5.05
CA TRP A 20 3.09 -9.00 -5.99
C TRP A 20 3.50 -10.34 -5.40
N SER A 21 3.57 -10.48 -4.07
CA SER A 21 3.73 -11.78 -3.42
C SER A 21 2.43 -12.60 -3.36
N GLY A 22 1.32 -12.03 -3.85
CA GLY A 22 0.02 -12.71 -3.96
C GLY A 22 -0.96 -12.39 -2.83
N MET A 23 -0.64 -11.47 -1.93
CA MET A 23 -1.58 -11.09 -0.86
C MET A 23 -2.77 -10.31 -1.41
N TYR A 24 -3.96 -10.58 -0.89
CA TYR A 24 -5.17 -9.81 -1.21
C TYR A 24 -5.15 -8.45 -0.51
N GLN A 25 -5.82 -7.46 -1.11
CA GLN A 25 -5.82 -6.09 -0.57
C GLN A 25 -6.38 -5.99 0.86
N HIS A 26 -7.31 -6.86 1.26
CA HIS A 26 -7.86 -6.85 2.63
C HIS A 26 -6.85 -7.36 3.66
N ASP A 27 -6.05 -8.36 3.30
CA ASP A 27 -4.94 -8.84 4.15
C ASP A 27 -3.85 -7.77 4.29
N ILE A 28 -3.48 -7.14 3.18
CA ILE A 28 -2.53 -6.02 3.17
C ILE A 28 -3.06 -4.87 4.05
N ALA A 29 -4.34 -4.51 3.90
CA ALA A 29 -4.95 -3.44 4.68
C ALA A 29 -4.91 -3.73 6.19
N ALA A 30 -5.13 -4.99 6.59
CA ALA A 30 -5.01 -5.42 7.98
C ALA A 30 -3.58 -5.24 8.52
N CYS A 31 -2.54 -5.51 7.71
CA CYS A 31 -1.13 -5.29 8.11
C CYS A 31 -0.82 -3.83 8.47
N PHE A 32 -1.53 -2.87 7.87
CA PHE A 32 -1.34 -1.44 8.13
C PHE A 32 -2.44 -0.79 8.97
N ALA A 33 -3.42 -1.57 9.46
CA ALA A 33 -4.59 -1.09 10.19
C ALA A 33 -5.34 0.05 9.45
N VAL A 34 -5.52 -0.11 8.13
CA VAL A 34 -6.27 0.81 7.27
C VAL A 34 -7.43 0.08 6.58
N ASN A 35 -8.29 0.85 5.90
CA ASN A 35 -9.33 0.28 5.05
C ASN A 35 -8.74 -0.21 3.72
N GLN A 36 -9.32 -1.27 3.15
CA GLN A 36 -8.93 -1.80 1.83
C GLN A 36 -8.91 -0.72 0.73
N GLY A 37 -9.82 0.27 0.80
CA GLY A 37 -9.84 1.40 -0.13
C GLY A 37 -8.53 2.18 -0.18
N ARG A 38 -7.78 2.28 0.93
CA ARG A 38 -6.46 2.93 0.97
C ARG A 38 -5.39 2.14 0.22
N ILE A 39 -5.49 0.82 0.24
CA ILE A 39 -4.63 -0.06 -0.56
C ILE A 39 -4.97 0.10 -2.04
N SER A 40 -6.28 0.10 -2.37
CA SER A 40 -6.74 0.34 -3.74
C SER A 40 -6.28 1.69 -4.31
N GLU A 41 -6.31 2.77 -3.52
CA GLU A 41 -5.78 4.08 -3.93
C GLU A 41 -4.30 4.03 -4.32
N ILE A 42 -3.49 3.23 -3.62
CA ILE A 42 -2.05 3.06 -3.93
C ILE A 42 -1.88 2.21 -5.19
N LEU A 43 -2.57 1.08 -5.28
CA LEU A 43 -2.44 0.14 -6.40
C LEU A 43 -2.99 0.72 -7.72
N ASN A 44 -3.90 1.69 -7.66
CA ASN A 44 -4.38 2.45 -8.81
C ASN A 44 -3.61 3.77 -9.02
N ALA A 45 -2.50 3.97 -8.32
CA ALA A 45 -1.64 5.16 -8.40
C ALA A 45 -2.32 6.51 -8.09
N HIS A 46 -3.52 6.51 -7.50
CA HIS A 46 -4.21 7.70 -7.01
C HIS A 46 -3.54 8.31 -5.77
N ARG A 47 -2.79 7.49 -5.01
CA ARG A 47 -2.01 7.91 -3.86
C ARG A 47 -0.59 7.38 -3.95
N HIS A 48 0.38 8.17 -3.48
CA HIS A 48 1.80 7.80 -3.47
C HIS A 48 2.29 7.39 -4.87
N THR A 49 1.94 8.21 -5.87
CA THR A 49 2.33 8.02 -7.27
C THR A 49 3.84 7.84 -7.39
N GLY A 50 4.27 6.85 -8.18
CA GLY A 50 5.68 6.48 -8.33
C GLY A 50 6.18 5.42 -7.35
N SER A 51 5.43 5.09 -6.29
CA SER A 51 5.77 3.99 -5.37
C SER A 51 5.93 2.64 -6.07
N GLU A 52 5.13 2.37 -7.11
CA GLU A 52 5.25 1.15 -7.93
C GLU A 52 6.62 1.07 -8.61
N ALA A 53 7.05 2.18 -9.23
CA ALA A 53 8.31 2.23 -9.94
C ALA A 53 9.51 2.05 -8.99
N ILE A 54 9.41 2.55 -7.76
CA ILE A 54 10.41 2.32 -6.73
C ILE A 54 10.41 0.86 -6.27
N ALA A 55 9.24 0.30 -5.94
CA ALA A 55 9.11 -1.11 -5.55
C ALA A 55 9.65 -2.06 -6.63
N ARG A 56 9.50 -1.71 -7.91
CA ARG A 56 10.00 -2.51 -9.03
C ARG A 56 11.52 -2.49 -9.17
N LYS A 57 12.20 -1.44 -8.70
CA LYS A 57 13.68 -1.36 -8.71
C LYS A 57 14.31 -2.25 -7.64
N SER A 58 13.58 -2.57 -6.58
CA SER A 58 14.04 -3.37 -5.45
C SER A 58 13.49 -4.80 -5.43
N ARG A 59 12.92 -5.27 -6.54
CA ARG A 59 12.37 -6.63 -6.70
C ARG A 59 13.37 -7.52 -7.42
#